data_AF-A0A350AK98-F1
#
_entry.id   AF-A0A350AK98-F1
#
_cell.length_a   1.000
_cell.length_b   1.000
_cell.length_c   1.000
_cell.angle_alpha   90.00
_cell.angle_beta   90.00
_cell.angle_gamma   90.00
#
_symmetry.space_group_name_H-M   'P 1'
#
loop_
_entity.id
_entity.type
_entity.pdbx_description
1 polymer ?
#
loop_
_entity_poly.entity_id
_entity_poly.type
_entity_poly.pdbx_seq_one_letter_code
_entity_poly.pdbx_strand_id
1 'polypeptide(L)'
;GFYVLLTNDIKDPVEALQVYRNKDSVEKCFDDLKNQLDMKRLRVHSSPAMDGRLFVQFIALIYMSALRKKMKETGLIDKYTVQELLLEMETLTQVRYSGKYGQILTEITKPQRLIMERLKVSAPT
;
A
#
# COMPACT_ATOMS: atom_id res chain seq x y z
N GLY A 1 2.31 8.21 29.95
CA GLY A 1 1.04 8.96 30.09
C GLY A 1 -0.06 8.01 30.51
N PHE A 2 -1.13 8.52 31.11
CA PHE A 2 -2.31 7.74 31.49
C PHE A 2 -3.38 7.83 30.39
N TYR A 3 -4.11 6.75 30.16
CA TYR A 3 -5.23 6.69 29.20
C TYR A 3 -6.52 6.31 29.93
N VAL A 4 -7.63 6.95 29.57
CA VAL A 4 -8.98 6.59 30.05
C VAL A 4 -9.81 6.21 28.83
N LEU A 5 -10.32 4.97 28.80
CA LEU A 5 -11.19 4.46 27.75
C LEU A 5 -12.60 4.31 28.30
N LEU A 6 -13.57 5.00 27.70
CA LEU A 6 -14.99 4.78 27.95
C LEU A 6 -15.59 3.93 26.83
N THR A 7 -16.35 2.91 27.20
CA THR A 7 -17.04 2.01 26.30
C THR A 7 -18.39 1.62 26.89
N ASN A 8 -19.39 1.45 26.04
CA ASN A 8 -20.76 1.09 26.41
C ASN A 8 -21.05 -0.42 26.29
N ASP A 9 -20.10 -1.20 25.75
CA ASP A 9 -20.34 -2.59 25.36
C ASP A 9 -19.20 -3.53 25.81
N ILE A 10 -17.95 -3.14 25.54
CA ILE A 10 -16.78 -3.98 25.85
C ILE A 10 -16.42 -3.89 27.33
N LYS A 11 -16.58 -4.99 28.07
CA LYS A 11 -16.32 -5.05 29.51
C LYS A 11 -14.89 -5.44 29.86
N ASP A 12 -14.19 -6.14 28.96
CA ASP A 12 -12.79 -6.51 29.18
C ASP A 12 -11.85 -5.32 28.86
N PRO A 13 -11.08 -4.81 29.84
CA PRO A 13 -10.19 -3.68 29.62
C PRO A 13 -9.06 -3.99 28.63
N VAL A 14 -8.60 -5.25 28.51
CA VAL A 14 -7.55 -5.63 27.55
C VAL A 14 -8.10 -5.57 26.13
N GLU A 15 -9.27 -6.17 25.90
CA GLU A 15 -10.00 -6.09 24.64
C GLU A 15 -10.34 -4.64 24.26
N ALA A 16 -10.84 -3.82 25.19
CA ALA A 16 -11.15 -2.42 24.94
C ALA A 16 -9.90 -1.63 24.51
N LEU A 17 -8.76 -1.87 25.17
CA LEU A 17 -7.48 -1.28 24.79
C LEU A 17 -7.02 -1.77 23.41
N GLN A 18 -7.21 -3.05 23.09
CA GLN A 18 -6.83 -3.62 21.80
C GLN A 18 -7.68 -3.05 20.66
N VAL A 19 -8.99 -2.92 20.85
CA VAL A 19 -9.90 -2.27 19.88
C VAL A 19 -9.53 -0.80 19.70
N TYR A 20 -9.24 -0.08 20.80
CA TYR A 20 -8.76 1.30 20.71
C TYR A 20 -7.42 1.40 19.96
N ARG A 21 -6.48 0.48 20.19
CA ARG A 21 -5.23 0.42 19.42
C ARG A 21 -5.44 0.06 17.96
N ASN A 22 -6.46 -0.72 17.62
CA ASN A 22 -6.81 -0.96 16.23
C ASN A 22 -7.27 0.32 15.52
N LYS A 23 -7.78 1.32 16.25
CA LYS A 23 -8.05 2.67 15.69
C LYS A 23 -6.80 3.33 15.14
N ASP A 24 -5.62 3.14 15.74
CA ASP A 24 -4.34 3.64 15.21
C ASP A 24 -4.04 3.05 13.82
N SER A 25 -4.46 1.80 13.56
CA SER A 25 -4.37 1.23 12.19
C SER A 25 -5.26 1.97 11.20
N VAL A 26 -6.44 2.42 11.62
CA VAL A 26 -7.35 3.23 10.80
C VAL A 26 -6.78 4.61 10.56
N GLU A 27 -6.21 5.25 11.58
CA GLU A 27 -5.54 6.56 11.45
C GLU A 27 -4.35 6.49 10.48
N LYS A 28 -3.54 5.42 10.57
CA LYS A 28 -2.47 5.14 9.61
C LYS A 28 -3.00 4.96 8.19
N CYS A 29 -4.11 4.25 8.01
CA CYS A 29 -4.75 4.12 6.69
C CYS A 29 -5.23 5.48 6.13
N PHE A 30 -5.80 6.34 6.96
CA PHE A 30 -6.18 7.70 6.55
C PHE A 30 -4.97 8.60 6.26
N ASP A 31 -3.86 8.39 6.95
CA ASP A 31 -2.60 9.08 6.67
C ASP A 31 -1.99 8.61 5.34
N ASP A 32 -1.96 7.30 5.10
CA ASP A 32 -1.56 6.69 3.82
C ASP A 32 -2.42 7.26 2.67
N LEU A 33 -3.74 7.38 2.85
CA LEU A 33 -4.65 8.03 1.89
C LEU A 33 -4.23 9.47 1.57
N LYS A 34 -3.96 10.27 2.59
CA LYS A 34 -3.64 11.70 2.43
C LYS A 34 -2.25 11.91 1.84
N ASN A 35 -1.26 11.15 2.29
CA ASN A 35 0.15 11.42 2.02
C ASN A 35 0.71 10.60 0.87
N GLN A 36 0.32 9.33 0.72
CA GLN A 36 0.85 8.44 -0.32
C GLN A 36 -0.07 8.35 -1.54
N LEU A 37 -1.39 8.46 -1.33
CA LEU A 37 -2.39 8.32 -2.39
C LEU A 37 -2.94 9.66 -2.92
N ASP A 38 -2.24 10.77 -2.66
CA ASP A 38 -2.57 12.10 -3.20
C ASP A 38 -4.01 12.59 -2.88
N MET A 39 -4.54 12.25 -1.69
CA MET A 39 -5.81 12.80 -1.17
C MET A 39 -5.66 14.12 -0.40
N LYS A 40 -4.47 14.74 -0.40
CA LYS A 40 -4.25 16.04 0.26
C LYS A 40 -5.23 17.12 -0.21
N ARG A 41 -5.62 17.11 -1.49
CA ARG A 41 -6.69 17.96 -2.03
C ARG A 41 -7.49 17.16 -3.05
N LEU A 42 -8.81 17.09 -2.86
CA LEU A 42 -9.69 16.34 -3.76
C LEU A 42 -9.79 16.94 -5.18
N ARG A 43 -9.73 18.28 -5.32
CA ARG A 43 -9.73 19.02 -6.61
C ARG A 43 -10.76 18.52 -7.64
N VAL A 44 -11.96 18.20 -7.17
CA VAL A 44 -13.09 17.78 -8.01
C VAL A 44 -14.18 18.84 -7.92
N HIS A 45 -14.89 19.06 -9.03
CA HIS A 45 -15.89 20.12 -9.16
C HIS A 45 -17.34 19.59 -9.11
N SER A 46 -17.55 18.30 -8.83
CA SER A 46 -18.87 17.70 -8.68
C SER A 46 -18.88 16.60 -7.63
N SER A 47 -20.03 16.39 -6.98
CA SER A 47 -20.21 15.31 -6.00
C SER A 47 -19.95 13.93 -6.61
N PRO A 48 -20.48 13.58 -7.80
CA PRO A 48 -20.22 12.25 -8.38
C PRO A 48 -18.74 11.99 -8.66
N ALA A 49 -17.97 13.01 -9.07
CA ALA A 49 -16.53 12.88 -9.29
C ALA A 49 -15.77 12.68 -7.96
N MET A 50 -16.25 13.29 -6.87
CA MET A 50 -15.71 13.07 -5.52
C MET A 50 -15.92 11.64 -5.07
N ASP A 51 -17.14 11.11 -5.21
CA ASP A 51 -17.47 9.76 -4.81
C ASP A 51 -16.67 8.73 -5.61
N GLY A 52 -16.55 8.92 -6.94
CA GLY A 52 -15.71 8.08 -7.79
C GLY A 52 -14.24 8.11 -7.39
N ARG A 53 -13.70 9.29 -7.07
CA ARG A 53 -12.31 9.42 -6.61
C ARG A 53 -12.11 8.71 -5.27
N LEU A 54 -13.00 8.90 -4.30
CA LEU A 54 -12.93 8.21 -3.01
C LEU A 54 -13.02 6.69 -3.16
N PHE A 55 -13.85 6.20 -4.08
CA PHE A 55 -13.99 4.78 -4.35
C PHE A 55 -12.70 4.16 -4.89
N VAL A 56 -12.06 4.77 -5.90
CA VAL A 56 -10.77 4.30 -6.43
C VAL A 56 -9.70 4.30 -5.33
N GLN A 57 -9.73 5.30 -4.45
CA GLN A 57 -8.76 5.41 -3.37
C GLN A 57 -8.96 4.38 -2.28
N PHE A 58 -10.21 4.02 -1.99
CA PHE A 58 -10.52 2.91 -1.12
C PHE A 58 -9.96 1.58 -1.67
N ILE A 59 -10.08 1.35 -2.98
CA ILE A 59 -9.48 0.18 -3.64
C ILE A 59 -7.95 0.21 -3.53
N ALA A 60 -7.32 1.36 -3.80
CA ALA A 60 -5.87 1.52 -3.66
C ALA A 60 -5.39 1.22 -2.23
N LEU A 61 -6.12 1.67 -1.21
CA LEU A 61 -5.83 1.39 0.20
C LEU A 61 -5.89 -0.12 0.51
N ILE A 62 -6.85 -0.85 -0.06
CA ILE A 62 -6.94 -2.32 0.11
C ILE A 62 -5.66 -2.97 -0.41
N TYR A 63 -5.20 -2.60 -1.61
CA TYR A 63 -3.95 -3.13 -2.18
C TYR A 63 -2.72 -2.76 -1.36
N MET A 64 -2.61 -1.51 -0.92
CA MET A 64 -1.52 -1.05 -0.05
C MET A 64 -1.47 -1.82 1.27
N SER A 65 -2.62 -2.05 1.90
CA SER A 65 -2.72 -2.82 3.13
C SER A 65 -2.34 -4.29 2.93
N ALA A 66 -2.82 -4.92 1.85
CA ALA A 66 -2.48 -6.28 1.49
C ALA A 66 -0.97 -6.44 1.21
N LEU A 67 -0.38 -5.49 0.47
CA LEU A 67 1.05 -5.46 0.19
C LEU A 67 1.87 -5.27 1.47
N ARG A 68 1.49 -4.31 2.33
CA ARG A 68 2.15 -4.09 3.63
C ARG A 68 2.11 -5.35 4.50
N LYS A 69 0.97 -6.06 4.54
CA LYS A 69 0.84 -7.34 5.25
C LYS A 69 1.82 -8.38 4.68
N LYS A 70 1.88 -8.54 3.36
CA LYS A 70 2.82 -9.46 2.69
C LYS A 70 4.28 -9.09 2.93
N MET A 71 4.62 -7.81 2.94
CA MET A 71 5.97 -7.34 3.26
C MET A 71 6.35 -7.68 4.70
N LYS A 72 5.40 -7.61 5.65
CA LYS A 72 5.63 -8.01 7.04
C LYS A 72 5.84 -9.52 7.17
N GLU A 73 5.02 -10.33 6.48
CA GLU A 73 5.16 -11.80 6.46
C GLU A 73 6.50 -12.27 5.86
N THR A 74 7.06 -11.50 4.93
CA THR A 74 8.27 -11.87 4.17
C THR A 74 9.55 -11.17 4.67
N GLY A 75 9.44 -10.31 5.69
CA GLY A 75 10.56 -9.51 6.23
C GLY A 75 11.05 -8.40 5.30
N LEU A 76 10.31 -8.08 4.23
CA LEU A 76 10.64 -6.95 3.35
C LEU A 76 10.39 -5.59 4.02
N ILE A 77 9.48 -5.55 5.00
CA ILE A 77 9.13 -4.31 5.71
C ILE A 77 10.31 -3.69 6.48
N ASP A 78 11.32 -4.50 6.81
CA ASP A 78 12.53 -4.06 7.51
C ASP A 78 13.51 -3.32 6.59
N LYS A 79 13.38 -3.51 5.27
CA LYS A 79 14.26 -2.92 4.25
C LYS A 79 13.59 -1.85 3.41
N TYR A 80 12.28 -1.96 3.21
CA TYR A 80 11.52 -1.09 2.33
C TYR A 80 10.23 -0.64 3.01
N THR A 81 9.89 0.63 2.82
CA THR A 81 8.50 1.07 2.89
C THR A 81 7.73 0.56 1.67
N VAL A 82 6.39 0.53 1.78
CA VAL A 82 5.53 0.11 0.65
C VAL A 82 5.78 0.98 -0.59
N GLN A 83 5.98 2.28 -0.39
CA GLN A 83 6.24 3.23 -1.46
C GLN A 83 7.60 2.99 -2.13
N GLU A 84 8.68 2.79 -1.36
CA GLU A 84 10.00 2.49 -1.92
C GLU A 84 10.00 1.17 -2.70
N LEU A 85 9.30 0.16 -2.20
CA LEU A 85 9.16 -1.11 -2.93
C LEU A 85 8.46 -0.90 -4.28
N LEU A 86 7.37 -0.12 -4.31
CA LEU A 86 6.65 0.17 -5.55
C LEU A 86 7.52 0.96 -6.54
N LEU A 87 8.28 1.95 -6.06
CA LEU A 87 9.21 2.73 -6.88
C LEU A 87 10.34 1.88 -7.46
N GLU A 88 10.91 0.97 -6.66
CA GLU A 88 11.95 0.04 -7.14
C GLU A 88 11.41 -0.86 -8.27
N MET A 89 10.17 -1.33 -8.12
CA MET A 89 9.51 -2.19 -9.12
C MET A 89 9.00 -1.41 -10.34
N GLU A 90 8.71 -0.11 -10.23
CA GLU A 90 8.23 0.74 -11.34
C GLU A 90 9.23 0.78 -12.51
N THR A 91 10.53 0.74 -12.20
CA THR A 91 11.58 0.75 -13.23
C THR A 91 11.63 -0.53 -14.07
N LEU A 92 11.03 -1.64 -13.59
CA LEU A 92 10.91 -2.89 -14.34
C LEU A 92 9.77 -2.79 -15.36
N THR A 93 10.11 -2.42 -16.60
CA THR A 93 9.13 -2.20 -17.68
C THR A 93 9.48 -2.97 -18.94
N GLN A 94 8.45 -3.36 -19.70
CA GLN A 94 8.62 -3.97 -21.01
C GLN A 94 8.48 -2.90 -22.09
N VAL A 95 9.55 -2.66 -22.85
CA VAL A 95 9.55 -1.69 -23.95
C VAL A 95 9.27 -2.43 -25.25
N ARG A 96 8.18 -2.04 -25.92
CA ARG A 96 7.84 -2.55 -27.26
C ARG A 96 8.33 -1.57 -28.31
N TYR A 97 9.24 -1.99 -29.17
CA TYR A 97 9.68 -1.19 -30.30
C TYR A 97 8.81 -1.50 -31.53
N SER A 98 8.54 -0.49 -32.35
CA SER A 98 7.96 -0.70 -33.68
C SER A 98 9.10 -1.00 -34.66
N GLY A 99 9.15 -2.21 -35.22
CA GLY A 99 10.14 -2.61 -36.23
C GLY A 99 10.83 -3.95 -35.95
N LYS A 100 12.14 -4.04 -36.25
CA LYS A 100 12.94 -5.28 -36.13
C LYS A 100 13.22 -5.72 -34.70
N TYR A 101 13.27 -4.78 -33.76
CA TYR A 101 13.41 -5.08 -32.34
C TYR A 101 11.99 -5.34 -31.81
N GLY A 102 11.73 -6.54 -31.31
CA GLY A 102 10.41 -6.93 -30.80
C GLY A 102 10.10 -6.28 -29.45
N GLN A 103 10.03 -7.11 -28.40
CA GLN A 103 9.82 -6.67 -27.02
C GLN A 103 11.14 -6.82 -26.26
N ILE A 104 11.58 -5.76 -25.57
CA ILE A 104 12.77 -5.77 -24.72
C ILE A 104 12.32 -5.51 -23.29
N LEU A 105 12.64 -6.43 -22.39
CA LEU A 105 12.48 -6.23 -20.94
C LEU A 105 13.70 -5.45 -20.42
N THR A 106 13.46 -4.46 -19.56
CA THR A 106 14.54 -3.83 -18.79
C THR A 106 15.25 -4.87 -17.92
N GLU A 107 16.55 -4.70 -17.70
CA GLU A 107 17.33 -5.62 -16.87
C GLU A 107 16.78 -5.66 -15.44
N ILE A 108 16.49 -6.87 -14.95
CA ILE A 108 16.01 -7.06 -13.57
C ILE A 108 17.18 -6.84 -12.62
N THR A 109 17.10 -5.81 -11.78
CA THR A 109 18.12 -5.46 -10.79
C THR A 109 18.19 -6.50 -9.66
N LYS A 110 19.30 -6.53 -8.90
CA LYS A 110 19.41 -7.41 -7.72
C LYS A 110 18.31 -7.14 -6.66
N PRO A 111 17.99 -5.88 -6.30
CA PRO A 111 16.85 -5.57 -5.43
C PRO A 111 15.51 -6.10 -5.96
N GLN A 112 15.22 -5.92 -7.25
CA GLN A 112 13.98 -6.40 -7.86
C GLN A 112 13.87 -7.93 -7.80
N ARG A 113 14.95 -8.66 -8.08
CA ARG A 113 14.97 -10.14 -7.94
C ARG A 113 14.66 -10.56 -6.51
N LEU A 114 15.26 -9.91 -5.51
CA LEU A 114 15.00 -10.20 -4.10
C LEU A 114 13.53 -9.94 -3.74
N ILE A 115 12.96 -8.82 -4.19
CA ILE A 115 11.56 -8.47 -3.95
C ILE A 115 10.65 -9.53 -4.57
N MET A 116 10.89 -9.90 -5.83
CA MET A 116 10.11 -10.89 -6.56
C MET A 116 10.20 -12.28 -5.93
N GLU A 117 11.39 -12.71 -5.51
CA GLU A 117 11.60 -13.99 -4.81
C GLU A 117 10.84 -14.03 -3.48
N ARG A 118 10.97 -12.96 -2.66
CA ARG A 118 10.30 -12.86 -1.36
C ARG A 118 8.78 -12.82 -1.50
N LEU A 119 8.26 -12.13 -2.51
CA LEU A 119 6.84 -12.05 -2.81
C LEU A 119 6.32 -13.25 -3.63
N LYS A 120 7.18 -14.20 -4.02
CA LYS A 120 6.87 -15.36 -4.86
C LYS A 120 6.24 -14.98 -6.21
N VAL A 121 6.74 -13.91 -6.82
CA VAL A 121 6.31 -13.41 -8.13
C VAL A 121 7.29 -13.91 -9.19
N SER A 122 6.79 -14.54 -10.24
CA SER A 122 7.62 -14.98 -11.37
C SER A 122 8.09 -13.79 -12.20
N ALA A 123 9.31 -13.88 -12.75
CA ALA A 123 9.78 -12.85 -13.67
C ALA A 123 8.92 -12.83 -14.95
N PRO A 124 8.55 -11.63 -15.43
CA PRO A 124 7.92 -11.50 -16.73
C PRO A 124 8.88 -12.08 -17.78
N THR A 125 8.37 -12.99 -18.61
CA THR A 125 9.12 -13.68 -19.66
C THR A 125 8.88 -13.00 -21.00
#